data_AF-A0A924BT22-F1
#
_entry.id   AF-A0A924BT22-F1
#
_cell.length_a   1.000
_cell.length_b   1.000
_cell.length_c   1.000
_cell.angle_alpha   90.00
_cell.angle_beta   90.00
_cell.angle_gamma   90.00
#
_symmetry.space_group_name_H-M   'P 1'
#
loop_
_entity.id
_entity.type
_entity.pdbx_description
1 polymer ?
#
loop_
_entity_poly.entity_id
_entity_poly.type
_entity_poly.pdbx_seq_one_letter_code
_entity_poly.pdbx_strand_id
1 'polypeptide(L)' 'RLKDIPVVIYSTSSSPKDIDDTFEKGANLYIRKASSFQELRLIASAVLAIEWNNYKPFLVKSTFVFSYKSV' A
#
# COMPACT_ATOMS: atom_id res chain seq x y z
N ARG A 1 3.05 4.03 21.48
CA ARG A 1 2.41 5.29 21.02
C ARG A 1 2.17 5.34 19.50
N LEU A 2 2.77 4.47 18.67
CA LEU A 2 2.62 4.51 17.19
C LEU A 2 1.87 3.31 16.60
N LYS A 3 1.33 2.42 17.44
CA LYS A 3 0.76 1.13 17.00
C LYS A 3 -0.52 1.28 16.17
N ASP A 4 -1.20 2.41 16.30
CA ASP A 4 -2.49 2.68 15.66
C ASP A 4 -2.35 3.59 14.43
N ILE A 5 -1.11 3.94 14.04
CA ILE A 5 -0.85 4.74 12.84
C ILE A 5 -0.72 3.79 11.64
N PRO A 6 -1.54 3.95 10.59
CA PRO A 6 -1.39 3.16 9.38
C PRO A 6 -0.04 3.41 8.70
N VAL A 7 0.59 2.33 8.28
CA VAL A 7 1.87 2.35 7.57
C VAL A 7 1.66 1.86 6.15
N VAL A 8 1.95 2.73 5.18
CA VAL A 8 1.91 2.41 3.75
C VAL A 8 3.33 2.46 3.19
N ILE A 9 3.76 1.38 2.55
CA ILE A 9 5.05 1.28 1.87
C ILE A 9 4.90 1.83 0.46
N TYR A 10 5.74 2.79 0.09
CA TYR A 10 5.78 3.35 -1.26
C TYR A 10 7.16 3.13 -1.89
N SER A 11 7.28 2.13 -2.77
CA SER A 11 8.57 1.64 -3.26
C SER A 11 8.60 1.40 -4.77
N THR A 12 9.76 1.60 -5.42
CA THR A 12 9.97 1.21 -6.82
C THR A 12 10.09 -0.29 -6.99
N SER A 13 10.40 -1.01 -5.91
CA SER A 13 10.61 -2.45 -5.95
C SER A 13 9.32 -3.19 -6.29
N SER A 14 9.47 -4.20 -7.14
CA SER A 14 8.46 -5.23 -7.39
C SER A 14 8.97 -6.62 -7.01
N SER A 15 10.04 -6.66 -6.21
CA SER A 15 10.59 -7.91 -5.70
C SER A 15 9.57 -8.55 -4.75
N PRO A 16 9.19 -9.83 -4.96
CA PRO A 16 8.34 -10.56 -4.02
C PRO A 16 8.94 -10.55 -2.61
N LYS A 17 10.27 -10.62 -2.49
CA LYS A 17 10.95 -10.58 -1.20
C LYS A 17 10.67 -9.29 -0.43
N ASP A 18 10.73 -8.13 -1.09
CA ASP A 18 10.52 -6.84 -0.40
C ASP A 18 9.06 -6.66 0.02
N ILE A 19 8.14 -7.17 -0.81
CA ILE A 19 6.70 -7.17 -0.51
C ILE A 19 6.42 -8.09 0.69
N ASP A 20 7.02 -9.28 0.71
CA ASP A 20 6.83 -10.27 1.76
C ASP A 20 7.43 -9.79 3.08
N ASP A 21 8.68 -9.32 3.06
CA ASP A 21 9.38 -8.81 4.25
C ASP A 21 8.63 -7.62 4.88
N THR A 22 7.94 -6.79 4.08
CA THR A 22 7.16 -5.64 4.59
C THR A 22 5.77 -6.02 5.07
N PHE A 23 5.13 -7.00 4.42
CA PHE A 23 3.88 -7.59 4.89
C PHE A 23 4.08 -8.23 6.27
N GLU A 24 5.11 -9.07 6.42
CA GLU A 24 5.43 -9.77 7.67
C GLU A 24 5.77 -8.81 8.81
N LYS A 25 6.33 -7.63 8.50
CA LYS A 25 6.62 -6.57 9.48
C LYS A 25 5.39 -5.73 9.87
N GLY A 26 4.22 -6.03 9.32
CA GLY A 26 2.96 -5.43 9.74
C GLY A 26 2.58 -4.13 9.03
N ALA A 27 3.13 -3.86 7.84
CA ALA A 27 2.65 -2.75 7.02
C ALA A 27 1.19 -2.99 6.62
N ASN A 28 0.43 -1.90 6.43
CA ASN A 28 -0.98 -1.97 6.06
C ASN A 28 -1.16 -2.08 4.55
N LEU A 29 -0.29 -1.46 3.75
CA LEU A 29 -0.40 -1.46 2.30
C LEU A 29 0.97 -1.34 1.65
N TYR A 30 1.15 -2.00 0.51
CA TYR A 30 2.30 -1.83 -0.37
C TYR A 30 1.87 -1.20 -1.68
N ILE A 31 2.48 -0.09 -2.04
CA ILE A 31 2.21 0.66 -3.26
C ILE A 31 3.50 0.70 -4.08
N ARG A 32 3.40 0.25 -5.33
CA ARG A 32 4.47 0.45 -6.29
C ARG A 32 4.51 1.92 -6.72
N LYS A 33 5.71 2.50 -6.73
CA LYS A 33 5.93 3.88 -7.15
C LYS A 33 5.36 4.12 -8.53
N ALA A 34 4.57 5.19 -8.63
CA ALA A 34 3.98 5.63 -9.87
C ALA A 34 5.07 5.94 -10.91
N SER A 35 4.77 5.62 -12.15
CA SER A 35 5.59 5.96 -13.32
C SER A 35 5.29 7.36 -13.86
N SER A 36 4.18 7.96 -13.44
CA SER A 36 3.74 9.30 -13.88
C SER A 36 3.15 10.12 -12.73
N PHE A 37 3.12 11.44 -12.91
CA PHE A 37 2.49 12.35 -11.96
C PHE A 37 0.98 12.14 -11.86
N GLN A 38 0.31 11.86 -12.99
CA GLN A 38 -1.12 11.52 -12.99
C GLN A 38 -1.41 10.29 -12.12
N GLU A 39 -0.64 9.22 -12.30
CA GLU A 39 -0.78 8.00 -11.51
C GLU A 39 -0.51 8.25 -10.02
N LEU A 40 0.50 9.06 -9.69
CA LEU A 40 0.76 9.46 -8.29
C LEU A 40 -0.43 10.18 -7.67
N ARG A 41 -1.07 11.12 -8.38
CA ARG A 41 -2.25 11.84 -7.86
C ARG A 41 -3.41 10.90 -7.59
N LEU A 42 -3.63 9.93 -8.47
CA LEU A 42 -4.69 8.93 -8.33
C LEU A 42 -4.42 8.00 -7.15
N ILE A 43 -3.19 7.51 -7.02
CA ILE A 43 -2.74 6.72 -5.87
C ILE A 43 -2.93 7.49 -4.57
N ALA A 44 -2.43 8.73 -4.48
CA ALA A 44 -2.54 9.53 -3.28
C ALA A 44 -4.01 9.78 -2.87
N SER A 45 -4.87 10.09 -3.85
CA SER A 45 -6.30 10.28 -3.62
C SER A 45 -6.96 9.00 -3.10
N ALA A 46 -6.65 7.85 -3.70
CA ALA A 46 -7.19 6.56 -3.29
C ALA A 46 -6.77 6.17 -1.87
N VAL A 47 -5.49 6.36 -1.52
CA VAL A 47 -4.92 6.04 -0.20
C VAL A 47 -5.50 6.94 0.89
N LEU A 48 -5.67 8.23 0.61
CA LEU A 48 -6.24 9.19 1.55
C LEU A 48 -7.75 8.98 1.78
N ALA A 49 -8.44 8.34 0.85
CA ALA A 49 -9.87 8.00 0.97
C ALA A 49 -10.14 6.70 1.75
N ILE A 50 -9.11 5.97 2.19
CA ILE A 50 -9.26 4.74 2.98
C ILE A 50 -9.74 5.08 4.39
N GLU A 51 -10.81 4.43 4.83
CA GLU A 51 -11.28 4.44 6.22
C GLU A 51 -10.37 3.58 7.11
N TRP A 52 -9.20 4.12 7.47
CA TRP A 52 -8.13 3.38 8.16
C TRP A 52 -8.53 2.76 9.50
N ASN A 53 -9.48 3.37 10.22
CA ASN A 53 -10.00 2.83 11.48
C ASN A 53 -10.68 1.46 11.30
N ASN A 54 -11.20 1.17 10.12
CA ASN A 54 -11.88 -0.08 9.78
C ASN A 54 -11.07 -0.96 8.82
N TYR A 55 -9.90 -0.48 8.39
CA TYR A 55 -9.07 -1.15 7.42
C TYR A 55 -8.32 -2.33 8.07
N LYS A 56 -8.61 -3.56 7.63
CA LYS A 56 -7.99 -4.79 8.14
C LYS A 56 -7.07 -5.42 7.08
N PRO A 57 -5.81 -4.95 6.97
CA PRO A 57 -4.89 -5.39 5.91
C PRO A 57 -4.32 -6.78 6.10
N PHE A 58 -4.40 -7.34 7.31
CA PHE A 58 -3.73 -8.60 7.68
C PHE A 58 -4.50 -9.85 7.27
N LEU A 59 -5.72 -9.73 6.74
CA LEU A 59 -6.57 -10.89 6.48
C LEU A 59 -6.24 -11.59 5.16
N VAL A 60 -5.75 -10.85 4.14
CA VAL A 60 -5.46 -11.45 2.83
C VAL A 60 -4.27 -10.77 2.14
N LYS A 61 -3.18 -11.53 1.92
CA LYS A 61 -1.99 -11.04 1.18
C LYS A 61 -2.33 -10.58 -0.25
N SER A 62 -3.37 -11.13 -0.87
CA SER A 62 -3.81 -10.73 -2.21
C SER A 62 -4.34 -9.28 -2.28
N THR A 63 -4.72 -8.70 -1.14
CA THR A 63 -5.20 -7.30 -1.07
C THR A 63 -4.13 -6.33 -0.56
N PHE A 64 -2.92 -6.81 -0.28
CA PHE A 64 -1.83 -6.00 0.30
C PHE A 64 -1.13 -5.11 -0.72
N VAL A 65 -1.03 -5.57 -1.98
CA VAL A 65 -0.37 -4.83 -3.05
C VAL A 65 -1.40 -4.03 -3.83
N PHE A 66 -1.29 -2.70 -3.77
CA PHE A 66 -2.07 -1.79 -4.61
C PHE A 66 -1.36 -1.55 -5.94
N SER A 67 -2.07 -1.81 -7.04
CA SER A 67 -1.66 -1.39 -8.38
C SER A 67 -2.81 -0.67 -9.05
N TYR A 68 -2.62 0.59 -9.42
CA TYR A 68 -3.60 1.29 -10.23
C TYR A 68 -3.47 0.78 -11.67
N LYS A 69 -4.48 0.06 -12.17
CA LYS A 69 -4.56 -0.27 -13.59
C LYS A 69 -5.22 0.89 -14.31
N SER A 70 -4.48 1.59 -15.16
CA SER A 70 -5.09 2.44 -16.18
C SER A 70 -6.01 1.57 -17.04
N VAL A 71 -7.30 1.91 -17.05
CA VAL A 71 -8.29 1.35 -17.97
C VAL A 71 -8.03 1.89 -19.38
#